data_AF-A0A1Y1LAB1-F1
#
_entry.id   AF-A0A1Y1LAB1-F1
#
_cell.length_a   1.000
_cell.length_b   1.000
_cell.length_c   1.000
_cell.angle_alpha   90.00
_cell.angle_beta   90.00
_cell.angle_gamma   90.00
#
_symmetry.space_group_name_H-M   'P 1'
#
loop_
_entity.id
_entity.type
_entity.pdbx_description
1 polymer ?
#
loop_
_entity_poly.entity_id
_entity_poly.type
_entity_poly.pdbx_seq_one_letter_code
_entity_poly.pdbx_strand_id
1 'polypeptide(L)'
;MPIQPAQSIPTPPPPAPETDDDDASMEIPDGSTCRRRTCGQRYKKGSSREGEACVHHPGVPIFHEGSKGYSCCKRRVLEFDQFMKIEGCKTKDRHLFIGSGKKEEDKTGSAGEEVLSTVRHDFYQTATTVIAAFFLKKINKETAKVRFLEKQLVLDLVTSDSPPKRYSADVPLYGQIDTTKSSYKILGTKLEVTLVKADGASW
;
A
#
# COMPACT_ATOMS: atom_id res chain seq x y z
N MET A 1 23.78 35.82 29.84
CA MET A 1 22.50 35.50 29.15
C MET A 1 22.65 35.90 27.68
N PRO A 2 22.07 35.20 26.69
CA PRO A 2 20.86 34.39 26.82
C PRO A 2 20.97 32.94 26.32
N ILE A 3 20.18 32.10 26.96
CA ILE A 3 19.74 30.78 26.50
C ILE A 3 18.99 30.99 25.19
N GLN A 4 19.37 30.26 24.13
CA GLN A 4 18.57 30.23 22.91
C GLN A 4 17.21 29.60 23.25
N PRO A 5 16.08 30.29 23.01
CA PRO A 5 14.78 29.66 23.15
C PRO A 5 14.65 28.54 22.11
N ALA A 6 14.12 27.39 22.56
CA ALA A 6 13.81 26.27 21.71
C ALA A 6 12.90 26.71 20.55
N GLN A 7 13.32 26.37 19.33
CA GLN A 7 12.55 26.62 18.11
C GLN A 7 11.27 25.77 18.17
N SER A 8 10.13 26.45 18.20
CA SER A 8 8.79 25.87 18.10
C SER A 8 8.63 25.16 16.75
N ILE A 9 8.41 23.85 16.81
CA ILE A 9 8.04 23.02 15.66
C ILE A 9 6.68 23.54 15.14
N PRO A 10 6.52 23.82 13.83
CA PRO A 10 5.22 24.21 13.29
C PRO A 10 4.20 23.08 13.51
N THR A 11 3.08 23.43 14.13
CA THR A 11 1.94 22.53 14.35
C THR A 11 1.44 22.03 12.99
N PRO A 12 1.25 20.72 12.80
CA PRO A 12 0.63 20.22 11.57
C PRO A 12 -0.78 20.81 11.44
N PRO A 13 -1.22 21.14 10.21
CA PRO A 13 -2.55 21.68 10.00
C PRO A 13 -3.60 20.71 10.54
N PRO A 14 -4.70 21.22 11.13
CA PRO A 14 -5.78 20.37 11.59
C PRO A 14 -6.28 19.52 10.40
N PRO A 15 -6.47 18.20 10.59
CA PRO A 15 -7.05 17.37 9.54
C PRO A 15 -8.41 17.95 9.15
N ALA A 16 -8.63 18.06 7.84
CA ALA A 16 -9.89 18.53 7.29
C ALA A 16 -11.07 17.74 7.90
N PRO A 17 -12.22 18.39 8.15
CA PRO A 17 -13.39 17.70 8.66
C PRO A 17 -13.76 16.56 7.69
N GLU A 18 -13.63 15.33 8.16
CA GLU A 18 -14.13 14.15 7.47
C GLU A 18 -15.65 14.32 7.36
N THR A 19 -16.15 14.52 6.15
CA THR A 19 -17.58 14.57 5.87
C THR A 19 -18.19 13.20 6.17
N ASP A 20 -18.98 13.14 7.25
CA ASP A 20 -19.49 11.95 7.93
C ASP A 20 -20.92 11.58 7.49
N ASP A 21 -21.19 11.37 6.20
CA ASP A 21 -22.46 10.74 5.80
C ASP A 21 -22.33 9.94 4.49
N ASP A 22 -23.01 8.78 4.44
CA ASP A 22 -23.19 8.02 3.21
C ASP A 22 -24.00 8.89 2.23
N ASP A 23 -23.46 9.13 1.03
CA ASP A 23 -24.15 9.84 -0.04
C ASP A 23 -25.49 9.14 -0.34
N ALA A 24 -26.59 9.81 -0.03
CA ALA A 24 -27.95 9.28 -0.11
C ALA A 24 -28.41 9.00 -1.56
N SER A 25 -27.51 9.11 -2.55
CA SER A 25 -27.83 8.92 -3.97
C SER A 25 -27.45 7.54 -4.52
N MET A 26 -26.87 6.63 -3.73
CA MET A 26 -26.51 5.28 -4.19
C MET A 26 -27.19 4.20 -3.34
N GLU A 27 -28.04 3.39 -3.96
CA GLU A 27 -28.68 2.25 -3.33
C GLU A 27 -27.61 1.26 -2.83
N ILE A 28 -27.52 1.02 -1.52
CA ILE A 28 -26.60 0.02 -0.97
C ILE A 28 -27.01 -1.35 -1.53
N PRO A 29 -26.17 -2.03 -2.33
CA PRO A 29 -26.52 -3.35 -2.85
C PRO A 29 -26.66 -4.36 -1.70
N ASP A 30 -27.63 -5.27 -1.83
CA ASP A 30 -27.87 -6.35 -0.88
C ASP A 30 -26.59 -7.19 -0.72
N GLY A 31 -26.16 -7.42 0.53
CA GLY A 31 -24.92 -8.10 0.83
C GLY A 31 -23.67 -7.21 0.94
N SER A 32 -23.80 -5.89 0.83
CA SER A 32 -22.67 -4.97 1.06
C SER A 32 -22.06 -5.19 2.44
N THR A 33 -20.76 -5.47 2.50
CA THR A 33 -20.06 -5.67 3.78
C THR A 33 -19.49 -4.35 4.25
N CYS A 34 -19.57 -4.08 5.56
CA CYS A 34 -19.03 -2.89 6.18
C CYS A 34 -17.53 -2.79 5.88
N ARG A 35 -17.10 -1.70 5.22
CA ARG A 35 -15.71 -1.44 4.82
C ARG A 35 -14.77 -1.18 6.00
N ARG A 36 -15.30 -1.03 7.21
CA ARG A 36 -14.47 -0.82 8.41
C ARG A 36 -13.85 -2.12 8.92
N ARG A 37 -12.56 -2.04 9.23
CA ARG A 37 -11.71 -3.17 9.60
C ARG A 37 -12.29 -3.94 10.78
N THR A 38 -12.28 -5.26 10.69
CA THR A 38 -12.78 -6.19 11.71
C THR A 38 -14.30 -6.15 11.94
N CYS A 39 -15.05 -5.22 11.35
CA CYS A 39 -16.50 -5.19 11.56
C CYS A 39 -17.22 -6.34 10.86
N GLY A 40 -16.98 -6.55 9.55
CA GLY A 40 -17.54 -7.68 8.80
C GLY A 40 -19.07 -7.72 8.66
N GLN A 41 -19.80 -6.72 9.17
CA GLN A 41 -21.27 -6.70 9.12
C GLN A 41 -21.77 -6.62 7.68
N ARG A 42 -22.74 -7.43 7.31
CA ARG A 42 -23.36 -7.41 5.98
C ARG A 42 -24.69 -6.69 6.03
N TYR A 43 -24.88 -5.74 5.11
CA TYR A 43 -26.14 -5.07 4.88
C TYR A 43 -27.14 -6.03 4.23
N LYS A 44 -28.37 -6.06 4.76
CA LYS A 44 -29.52 -6.73 4.14
C LYS A 44 -30.50 -5.67 3.68
N LYS A 45 -30.95 -5.76 2.43
CA LYS A 45 -31.93 -4.84 1.85
C LYS A 45 -33.23 -4.90 2.65
N GLY A 46 -33.63 -3.78 3.25
CA GLY A 46 -34.85 -3.66 4.07
C GLY A 46 -34.65 -3.66 5.59
N SER A 47 -33.41 -3.76 6.08
CA SER A 47 -33.12 -3.53 7.50
C SER A 47 -33.04 -2.04 7.83
N SER A 48 -33.69 -1.62 8.91
CA SER A 48 -33.53 -0.27 9.47
C SER A 48 -32.07 -0.03 9.85
N ARG A 49 -31.47 1.06 9.33
CA ARG A 49 -30.11 1.51 9.67
C ARG A 49 -30.04 2.33 10.97
N GLU A 50 -31.19 2.56 11.61
CA GLU A 50 -31.29 3.29 12.88
C GLU A 50 -30.93 2.36 14.04
N GLY A 51 -29.82 2.64 14.73
CA GLY A 51 -29.33 1.88 15.90
C GLY A 51 -28.20 0.87 15.62
N GLU A 52 -27.52 0.98 14.48
CA GLU A 52 -26.46 0.04 14.09
C GLU A 52 -25.10 0.33 14.75
N ALA A 53 -24.76 -0.39 15.83
CA ALA A 53 -23.45 -0.27 16.48
C ALA A 53 -22.34 -1.02 15.73
N CYS A 54 -21.49 -0.30 15.00
CA CYS A 54 -20.31 -0.87 14.35
C CYS A 54 -19.04 -0.85 15.20
N VAL A 55 -18.64 -2.04 15.63
CA VAL A 55 -17.38 -2.30 16.31
C VAL A 55 -16.26 -2.54 15.28
N HIS A 56 -15.24 -1.68 15.27
CA HIS A 56 -14.13 -1.75 14.32
C HIS A 56 -12.81 -1.23 14.91
N HIS A 57 -11.70 -1.50 14.22
CA HIS A 57 -10.42 -0.86 14.52
C HIS A 57 -10.18 0.32 13.56
N PRO A 58 -10.12 1.57 14.04
CA PRO A 58 -9.70 2.71 13.22
C PRO A 58 -8.19 2.69 12.92
N GLY A 59 -7.41 1.89 13.65
CA GLY A 59 -5.97 1.78 13.50
C GLY A 59 -5.52 0.94 12.31
N VAL A 60 -4.28 1.13 11.90
CA VAL A 60 -3.54 0.23 11.00
C VAL A 60 -3.06 -1.03 11.73
N PRO A 61 -3.08 -2.21 11.07
CA PRO A 61 -2.35 -3.37 11.52
C PRO A 61 -0.87 -3.04 11.75
N ILE A 62 -0.33 -3.46 12.88
CA ILE A 62 1.08 -3.33 13.25
C ILE A 62 1.62 -4.73 13.53
N PHE A 63 2.77 -5.04 12.94
CA PHE A 63 3.54 -6.25 13.19
C PHE A 63 4.92 -5.85 13.71
N HIS A 64 5.17 -6.05 15.01
CA HIS A 64 6.44 -5.68 15.66
C HIS A 64 6.82 -6.74 16.69
N GLU A 65 8.08 -7.18 16.69
CA GLU A 65 8.64 -8.16 17.64
C GLU A 65 7.85 -9.49 17.72
N GLY A 66 7.36 -9.98 16.57
CA GLY A 66 6.54 -11.21 16.52
C GLY A 66 5.11 -11.03 17.04
N SER A 67 4.77 -9.86 17.59
CA SER A 67 3.42 -9.50 18.00
C SER A 67 2.66 -8.80 16.86
N LYS A 68 1.39 -9.18 16.68
CA LYS A 68 0.46 -8.64 15.68
C LYS A 68 -0.66 -7.91 16.41
N GLY A 69 -1.03 -6.71 15.99
CA GLY A 69 -2.10 -5.94 16.61
C GLY A 69 -2.54 -4.76 15.77
N TYR A 70 -3.34 -3.86 16.33
CA TYR A 70 -3.78 -2.63 15.68
C TYR A 70 -3.25 -1.41 16.44
N SER A 71 -2.87 -0.35 15.74
CA SER A 71 -2.44 0.92 16.38
C SER A 71 -3.50 1.54 17.31
N CYS A 72 -4.78 1.24 17.13
CA CYS A 72 -5.83 1.81 17.96
C CYS A 72 -5.90 1.23 19.37
N CYS A 73 -5.32 0.06 19.62
CA CYS A 73 -5.49 -0.66 20.87
C CYS A 73 -4.22 -1.41 21.25
N LYS A 74 -3.95 -1.52 22.56
CA LYS A 74 -2.78 -2.25 23.06
C LYS A 74 -2.89 -3.77 22.92
N ARG A 75 -4.03 -4.29 22.47
CA ARG A 75 -4.24 -5.73 22.25
C ARG A 75 -3.34 -6.21 21.11
N ARG A 76 -2.41 -7.09 21.46
CA ARG A 76 -1.47 -7.73 20.54
C ARG A 76 -1.51 -9.23 20.79
N VAL A 77 -1.32 -9.99 19.73
CA VAL A 77 -1.35 -11.45 19.73
C VAL A 77 -0.12 -11.97 19.01
N LEU A 78 0.37 -13.14 19.41
CA LEU A 78 1.55 -13.74 18.80
C LEU A 78 1.18 -14.57 17.55
N GLU A 79 -0.01 -15.16 17.56
CA GLU A 79 -0.51 -16.01 16.47
C GLU A 79 -1.34 -15.23 15.45
N PHE A 80 -1.20 -15.59 14.16
CA PHE A 80 -1.90 -14.92 13.06
C PHE A 80 -3.40 -15.17 13.07
N ASP A 81 -3.84 -16.41 13.34
CA ASP A 81 -5.26 -16.74 13.47
C ASP A 81 -5.94 -15.98 14.61
N GLN A 82 -5.21 -15.74 15.70
CA GLN A 82 -5.71 -14.93 16.80
C GLN A 82 -5.83 -13.45 16.41
N PHE A 83 -4.98 -12.97 15.49
CA PHE A 83 -5.03 -11.60 14.95
C PHE A 83 -6.28 -11.38 14.08
N MET A 84 -6.63 -12.37 13.25
CA MET A 84 -7.88 -12.34 12.47
C MET A 84 -9.14 -12.33 13.34
N LYS A 85 -9.05 -12.90 14.55
CA LYS A 85 -10.16 -12.96 15.53
C LYS A 85 -10.20 -11.76 16.50
N ILE A 86 -9.31 -10.78 16.37
CA ILE A 86 -9.37 -9.59 17.24
C ILE A 86 -10.62 -8.79 16.87
N GLU A 87 -11.52 -8.65 17.84
CA GLU A 87 -12.72 -7.83 17.77
C GLU A 87 -12.39 -6.35 17.86
N GLY A 88 -13.20 -5.51 17.20
CA GLY A 88 -12.92 -4.10 17.04
C GLY A 88 -12.79 -3.35 18.37
N CYS A 89 -11.90 -2.36 18.40
CA CYS A 89 -11.61 -1.57 19.61
C CYS A 89 -12.57 -0.40 19.83
N LYS A 90 -13.32 0.02 18.78
CA LYS A 90 -14.15 1.25 18.80
C LYS A 90 -15.52 1.01 18.17
N THR A 91 -16.57 1.53 18.80
CA THR A 91 -17.95 1.46 18.31
C THR A 91 -18.37 2.78 17.67
N LYS A 92 -19.05 2.74 16.51
CA LYS A 92 -19.70 3.89 15.85
C LYS A 92 -21.17 3.55 15.54
N ASP A 93 -22.04 4.55 15.46
CA ASP A 93 -23.51 4.39 15.39
C ASP A 93 -24.08 3.98 14.01
N ARG A 94 -23.25 3.89 12.95
CA ARG A 94 -23.71 3.50 11.60
C ARG A 94 -22.66 2.73 10.83
N HIS A 95 -23.00 1.62 10.15
CA HIS A 95 -22.17 0.87 9.18
C HIS A 95 -21.75 1.68 7.95
N LEU A 96 -20.45 1.63 7.55
CA LEU A 96 -19.95 2.28 6.33
C LEU A 96 -19.96 1.23 5.22
N PHE A 97 -20.96 1.30 4.35
CA PHE A 97 -21.13 0.37 3.23
C PHE A 97 -20.68 0.96 1.91
N ILE A 98 -21.01 2.24 1.67
CA ILE A 98 -20.68 2.91 0.42
C ILE A 98 -19.34 3.59 0.55
N GLY A 99 -19.09 4.41 1.58
CA GLY A 99 -17.82 5.11 1.76
C GLY A 99 -17.49 6.06 0.61
N SER A 100 -17.33 7.35 0.91
CA SER A 100 -16.88 8.35 -0.06
C SER A 100 -15.60 7.86 -0.73
N GLY A 101 -15.67 7.59 -2.04
CA GLY A 101 -14.71 6.80 -2.80
C GLY A 101 -13.33 7.43 -2.94
N LYS A 102 -12.48 7.34 -1.91
CA LYS A 102 -11.08 7.78 -1.97
C LYS A 102 -10.06 6.90 -1.24
N LYS A 103 -10.38 5.62 -1.05
CA LYS A 103 -9.39 4.62 -0.57
C LYS A 103 -9.63 3.21 -1.12
N GLU A 104 -10.05 3.13 -2.38
CA GLU A 104 -10.02 1.91 -3.20
C GLU A 104 -9.66 2.23 -4.67
N GLU A 105 -8.85 3.27 -4.93
CA GLU A 105 -8.26 3.51 -6.28
C GLU A 105 -7.05 2.59 -6.57
N ASP A 106 -7.11 1.33 -6.11
CA ASP A 106 -6.14 0.29 -6.51
C ASP A 106 -6.80 -1.09 -6.62
N LYS A 107 -8.12 -1.13 -6.81
CA LYS A 107 -8.88 -2.38 -6.99
C LYS A 107 -10.00 -2.22 -8.00
N THR A 108 -9.66 -1.95 -9.25
CA THR A 108 -10.38 -2.46 -10.43
C THR A 108 -9.44 -2.33 -11.62
N GLY A 109 -8.46 -3.24 -11.71
CA GLY A 109 -7.96 -3.67 -13.01
C GLY A 109 -8.95 -4.70 -13.54
N SER A 110 -9.55 -4.44 -14.70
CA SER A 110 -10.45 -5.36 -15.38
C SER A 110 -9.90 -6.80 -15.41
N ALA A 111 -10.76 -7.75 -15.06
CA ALA A 111 -10.63 -9.19 -15.31
C ALA A 111 -9.39 -9.89 -14.69
N GLY A 112 -9.48 -10.26 -13.40
CA GLY A 112 -8.75 -11.41 -12.85
C GLY A 112 -7.29 -11.19 -12.45
N GLU A 113 -6.77 -9.96 -12.48
CA GLU A 113 -5.36 -9.65 -12.20
C GLU A 113 -5.20 -8.90 -10.85
N GLU A 114 -4.43 -9.46 -9.91
CA GLU A 114 -4.14 -8.89 -8.59
C GLU A 114 -3.07 -7.79 -8.73
N VAL A 115 -3.46 -6.52 -8.55
CA VAL A 115 -2.52 -5.40 -8.60
C VAL A 115 -1.73 -5.29 -7.29
N LEU A 116 -0.40 -5.22 -7.40
CA LEU A 116 0.53 -5.02 -6.31
C LEU A 116 0.99 -3.56 -6.34
N SER A 117 0.71 -2.80 -5.28
CA SER A 117 1.14 -1.40 -5.15
C SER A 117 2.56 -1.25 -4.59
N THR A 118 3.09 -2.28 -3.91
CA THR A 118 4.44 -2.26 -3.33
C THR A 118 5.14 -3.60 -3.51
N VAL A 119 6.40 -3.57 -3.94
CA VAL A 119 7.29 -4.75 -3.99
C VAL A 119 8.52 -4.49 -3.14
N ARG A 120 8.90 -5.49 -2.33
CA ARG A 120 10.16 -5.45 -1.59
C ARG A 120 11.30 -5.28 -2.58
N HIS A 121 12.13 -4.28 -2.34
CA HIS A 121 13.32 -4.05 -3.12
C HIS A 121 14.52 -3.84 -2.19
N ASP A 122 15.69 -4.09 -2.73
CA ASP A 122 16.98 -3.85 -2.09
C ASP A 122 17.91 -3.25 -3.13
N PHE A 123 18.90 -2.47 -2.72
CA PHE A 123 19.91 -1.98 -3.64
C PHE A 123 21.25 -1.86 -2.94
N TYR A 124 22.30 -2.04 -3.73
CA TYR A 124 23.65 -1.68 -3.35
C TYR A 124 24.28 -0.93 -4.49
N GLN A 125 25.40 -0.27 -4.22
CA GLN A 125 26.10 0.49 -5.24
C GLN A 125 27.59 0.24 -5.19
N THR A 126 28.21 0.46 -6.33
CA THR A 126 29.64 0.59 -6.49
C THR A 126 29.98 2.05 -6.80
N ALA A 127 31.25 2.35 -7.05
CA ALA A 127 31.66 3.67 -7.50
C ALA A 127 30.92 4.11 -8.78
N THR A 128 30.62 3.18 -9.69
CA THR A 128 30.12 3.50 -11.04
C THR A 128 28.70 2.99 -11.31
N THR A 129 28.16 2.10 -10.50
CA THR A 129 26.87 1.46 -10.75
C THR A 129 26.00 1.36 -9.50
N VAL A 130 24.68 1.40 -9.69
CA VAL A 130 23.69 1.06 -8.67
C VAL A 130 23.00 -0.22 -9.13
N ILE A 131 22.98 -1.24 -8.28
CA ILE A 131 22.33 -2.51 -8.56
C ILE A 131 21.11 -2.60 -7.65
N ALA A 132 19.92 -2.56 -8.24
CA ALA A 132 18.64 -2.69 -7.55
C ALA A 132 18.02 -4.07 -7.81
N ALA A 133 17.47 -4.69 -6.78
CA ALA A 133 16.79 -5.97 -6.84
C ALA A 133 15.34 -5.80 -6.38
N PHE A 134 14.37 -6.08 -7.26
CA PHE A 134 12.94 -6.11 -6.96
C PHE A 134 12.49 -7.57 -6.77
N PHE A 135 12.09 -7.94 -5.56
CA PHE A 135 11.75 -9.32 -5.20
C PHE A 135 10.31 -9.67 -5.61
N LEU A 136 10.13 -9.94 -6.89
CA LEU A 136 8.88 -10.42 -7.47
C LEU A 136 9.13 -11.79 -8.14
N LYS A 137 8.38 -12.81 -7.72
CA LYS A 137 8.52 -14.19 -8.24
C LYS A 137 7.73 -14.37 -9.53
N LYS A 138 8.17 -15.31 -10.37
CA LYS A 138 7.46 -15.72 -11.60
C LYS A 138 7.08 -14.56 -12.53
N ILE A 139 7.96 -13.57 -12.67
CA ILE A 139 7.77 -12.47 -13.63
C ILE A 139 7.75 -13.06 -15.04
N ASN A 140 6.72 -12.76 -15.80
CA ASN A 140 6.64 -13.12 -17.21
C ASN A 140 7.56 -12.18 -18.01
N LYS A 141 8.58 -12.75 -18.66
CA LYS A 141 9.60 -12.00 -19.42
C LYS A 141 9.04 -11.36 -20.69
N GLU A 142 7.98 -11.93 -21.27
CA GLU A 142 7.41 -11.46 -22.53
C GLU A 142 6.53 -10.23 -22.33
N THR A 143 5.87 -10.13 -21.17
CA THR A 143 4.97 -9.01 -20.84
C THR A 143 5.62 -7.96 -19.95
N ALA A 144 6.72 -8.28 -19.28
CA ALA A 144 7.44 -7.33 -18.44
C ALA A 144 8.03 -6.17 -19.26
N LYS A 145 7.72 -4.94 -18.85
CA LYS A 145 8.29 -3.72 -19.41
C LYS A 145 9.18 -3.06 -18.36
N VAL A 146 10.43 -2.85 -18.73
CA VAL A 146 11.43 -2.13 -17.94
C VAL A 146 11.94 -1.01 -18.83
N ARG A 147 11.73 0.25 -18.43
CA ARG A 147 12.19 1.41 -19.19
C ARG A 147 13.14 2.25 -18.34
N PHE A 148 14.31 2.50 -18.90
CA PHE A 148 15.30 3.41 -18.33
C PHE A 148 15.09 4.81 -18.89
N LEU A 149 14.88 5.77 -18.00
CA LEU A 149 14.89 7.19 -18.29
C LEU A 149 16.10 7.82 -17.59
N GLU A 150 16.47 9.04 -17.98
CA GLU A 150 17.68 9.68 -17.48
C GLU A 150 17.75 9.75 -15.95
N LYS A 151 16.63 10.02 -15.27
CA LYS A 151 16.54 10.09 -13.79
C LYS A 151 15.42 9.23 -13.21
N GLN A 152 14.98 8.22 -13.93
CA GLN A 152 13.81 7.43 -13.53
C GLN A 152 13.83 6.03 -14.13
N LEU A 153 13.31 5.06 -13.37
CA LEU A 153 13.10 3.69 -13.81
C LEU A 153 11.61 3.38 -13.77
N VAL A 154 11.02 3.09 -14.94
CA VAL A 154 9.61 2.71 -15.07
C VAL A 154 9.49 1.20 -15.18
N LEU A 155 8.70 0.60 -14.29
CA LEU A 155 8.46 -0.84 -14.20
C LEU A 155 6.99 -1.14 -14.43
N ASP A 156 6.72 -2.12 -15.28
CA ASP A 156 5.40 -2.73 -15.46
C ASP A 156 5.60 -4.24 -15.57
N LEU A 157 5.43 -4.94 -14.45
CA LEU A 157 5.80 -6.35 -14.30
C LEU A 157 4.53 -7.18 -14.06
N VAL A 158 4.29 -8.16 -14.91
CA VAL A 158 3.17 -9.11 -14.74
C VAL A 158 3.75 -10.48 -14.36
N THR A 159 3.11 -11.15 -13.41
CA THR A 159 3.50 -12.49 -12.95
C THR A 159 2.60 -13.56 -13.55
N SER A 160 3.15 -14.75 -13.74
CA SER A 160 2.40 -15.95 -14.19
C SER A 160 1.71 -16.69 -13.04
N ASP A 161 1.38 -16.00 -11.95
CA ASP A 161 0.62 -16.61 -10.85
C ASP A 161 -0.86 -16.78 -11.25
N SER A 162 -1.64 -17.53 -10.47
CA SER A 162 -3.08 -17.68 -10.70
C SER A 162 -3.79 -17.37 -9.39
N PRO A 163 -4.35 -16.15 -9.23
CA PRO A 163 -4.50 -15.10 -10.25
C PRO A 163 -3.18 -14.37 -10.60
N PRO A 164 -3.02 -13.90 -11.85
CA PRO A 164 -1.84 -13.15 -12.27
C PRO A 164 -1.70 -11.88 -11.45
N LYS A 165 -0.48 -11.52 -11.06
CA LYS A 165 -0.20 -10.30 -10.30
C LYS A 165 0.53 -9.27 -11.12
N ARG A 166 0.12 -8.01 -11.05
CA ARG A 166 0.77 -6.90 -11.77
C ARG A 166 1.37 -5.88 -10.81
N TYR A 167 2.65 -5.57 -10.99
CA TYR A 167 3.35 -4.51 -10.27
C TYR A 167 3.76 -3.42 -11.25
N SER A 168 3.17 -2.24 -11.10
CA SER A 168 3.52 -1.05 -11.88
C SER A 168 4.11 -0.01 -10.94
N ALA A 169 5.31 0.46 -11.23
CA ALA A 169 6.00 1.42 -10.38
C ALA A 169 6.87 2.38 -11.19
N ASP A 170 6.91 3.60 -10.69
CA ASP A 170 7.69 4.69 -11.25
C ASP A 170 8.73 5.08 -10.20
N VAL A 171 9.99 4.68 -10.42
CA VAL A 171 11.06 4.75 -9.42
C VAL A 171 11.96 5.94 -9.76
N PRO A 172 11.85 7.08 -9.05
CA PRO A 172 12.75 8.21 -9.25
C PRO A 172 14.16 7.86 -8.80
N LEU A 173 15.16 8.26 -9.58
CA LEU A 173 16.57 8.03 -9.30
C LEU A 173 17.22 9.30 -8.74
N TYR A 174 18.22 9.13 -7.86
CA TYR A 174 18.91 10.24 -7.22
C TYR A 174 19.66 11.12 -8.24
N GLY A 175 20.26 10.51 -9.26
CA GLY A 175 20.98 11.24 -10.31
C GLY A 175 20.73 10.68 -11.70
N GLN A 176 21.55 11.13 -12.65
CA GLN A 176 21.45 10.67 -14.04
C GLN A 176 22.12 9.32 -14.25
N ILE A 177 21.46 8.47 -15.05
CA ILE A 177 22.01 7.19 -15.51
C ILE A 177 22.32 7.23 -17.00
N ASP A 178 23.30 6.42 -17.40
CA ASP A 178 23.50 6.05 -18.79
C ASP A 178 22.49 4.95 -19.16
N THR A 179 21.41 5.32 -19.84
CA THR A 179 20.33 4.41 -20.24
C THR A 179 20.77 3.33 -21.21
N THR A 180 21.88 3.53 -21.93
CA THR A 180 22.39 2.58 -22.94
C THR A 180 23.25 1.51 -22.28
N LYS A 181 24.03 1.88 -21.25
CA LYS A 181 24.85 0.94 -20.48
C LYS A 181 24.08 0.27 -19.32
N SER A 182 22.95 0.86 -18.91
CA SER A 182 22.07 0.25 -17.91
C SER A 182 21.36 -0.98 -18.47
N SER A 183 21.18 -2.01 -17.64
CA SER A 183 20.61 -3.28 -18.06
C SER A 183 19.77 -3.91 -16.94
N TYR A 184 18.97 -4.92 -17.29
CA TYR A 184 18.18 -5.67 -16.32
C TYR A 184 18.21 -7.17 -16.60
N LYS A 185 17.97 -7.97 -15.57
CA LYS A 185 17.89 -9.41 -15.62
C LYS A 185 16.71 -9.90 -14.79
N ILE A 186 15.76 -10.54 -15.47
CA ILE A 186 14.63 -11.22 -14.81
C ILE A 186 15.08 -12.61 -14.38
N LEU A 187 15.17 -12.82 -13.07
CA LEU A 187 15.43 -14.11 -12.42
C LEU A 187 14.12 -14.71 -11.90
N GLY A 188 14.13 -15.98 -11.50
CA GLY A 188 12.91 -16.66 -11.05
C GLY A 188 12.27 -16.06 -9.79
N THR A 189 13.09 -15.43 -8.94
CA THR A 189 12.67 -14.89 -7.64
C THR A 189 12.76 -13.36 -7.52
N LYS A 190 13.39 -12.70 -8.50
CA LYS A 190 13.63 -11.26 -8.47
C LYS A 190 13.90 -10.70 -9.88
N LEU A 191 13.61 -9.43 -10.07
CA LEU A 191 14.17 -8.62 -11.15
C LEU A 191 15.41 -7.91 -10.62
N GLU A 192 16.54 -8.06 -11.28
CA GLU A 192 17.77 -7.34 -10.97
C GLU A 192 17.99 -6.26 -12.04
N VAL A 193 18.30 -5.04 -11.62
CA VAL A 193 18.46 -3.87 -12.47
C VAL A 193 19.81 -3.26 -12.17
N THR A 194 20.66 -3.17 -13.17
CA THR A 194 21.98 -2.54 -13.10
C THR A 194 21.90 -1.18 -13.77
N LEU A 195 21.99 -0.13 -12.97
CA LEU A 195 21.97 1.26 -13.39
C LEU A 195 23.40 1.78 -13.43
N VAL A 196 23.86 2.25 -14.58
CA VAL A 196 25.18 2.85 -14.73
C VAL A 196 25.07 4.34 -14.49
N LYS A 197 25.82 4.87 -13.53
CA LYS A 197 25.79 6.30 -13.18
C LYS A 197 26.44 7.10 -14.31
N ALA A 198 25.80 8.17 -14.76
CA ALA A 198 26.35 9.03 -15.80
C ALA A 198 27.52 9.90 -15.29
N ASP A 199 27.43 10.38 -14.05
CA ASP A 199 28.32 11.42 -13.51
C ASP A 199 29.40 10.90 -12.53
N GLY A 200 29.46 9.59 -12.29
CA GLY A 200 30.40 8.99 -11.32
C GLY A 200 30.17 9.39 -9.85
N ALA A 201 29.10 10.13 -9.54
CA ALA A 201 28.77 10.57 -8.19
C ALA A 201 28.34 9.42 -7.26
N SER A 202 28.64 9.52 -5.96
CA SER A 202 28.07 8.63 -4.93
C SER A 202 26.60 8.99 -4.69
N TRP A 203 25.72 7.98 -4.66
CA TRP A 203 24.28 8.15 -4.43
C TRP A 203 23.89 7.61 -3.06
#